data_AF-V9XND8-F1
#
_entry.id   AF-V9XND8-F1
#
_cell.length_a   1.000
_cell.length_b   1.000
_cell.length_c   1.000
_cell.angle_alpha   90.00
_cell.angle_beta   90.00
_cell.angle_gamma   90.00
#
_symmetry.space_group_name_H-M   'P 1'
#
loop_
_entity.id
_entity.type
_entity.pdbx_description
1 polymer ?
#
loop_
_entity_poly.entity_id
_entity_poly.type
_entity_poly.pdbx_seq_one_letter_code
_entity_poly.pdbx_strand_id
1 'polypeptide(L)'
;MTPLTISYERCVLNALLDDPDSSFAEQFANLDFHDAEDERTCLEYLRSLLESLTEYAAWKSSTEARVSVYGEFTCDGEGFPTGNGLTMQVFLDSFGICDVGIDSVWQLPLREEFTVFDLIDGTVAYFNELVRRLTGLLCPPPARSLALSVFPPDVVRSEATEDPHLSDIERARLRAATDEQIANAINQAWPAVEDRWYAIHDELQHAAVRALVHE
;
A
#
# COMPACT_ATOMS: atom_id res chain seq x y z
N MET A 1 -12.81 5.01 0.91
CA MET A 1 -12.55 4.65 -0.48
C MET A 1 -11.53 3.53 -0.47
N THR A 2 -11.84 2.37 -1.03
CA THR A 2 -10.86 1.28 -1.14
C THR A 2 -9.80 1.69 -2.17
N PRO A 3 -8.49 1.56 -1.88
CA PRO A 3 -7.46 1.88 -2.86
C PRO A 3 -7.64 0.99 -4.10
N LEU A 4 -7.43 1.56 -5.28
CA LEU A 4 -7.31 0.76 -6.49
C LEU A 4 -6.14 -0.22 -6.34
N THR A 5 -6.33 -1.44 -6.82
CA THR A 5 -5.28 -2.46 -6.83
C THR A 5 -5.08 -2.96 -8.24
N ILE A 6 -3.84 -3.23 -8.58
CA ILE A 6 -3.39 -3.79 -9.85
C ILE A 6 -3.01 -5.24 -9.61
N SER A 7 -3.24 -6.08 -10.62
CA SER A 7 -2.81 -7.47 -10.66
C SER A 7 -2.54 -7.89 -12.11
N TYR A 8 -2.16 -9.14 -12.33
CA TYR A 8 -1.97 -9.70 -13.67
C TYR A 8 -2.53 -11.12 -13.75
N GLU A 9 -2.84 -11.56 -14.96
CA GLU A 9 -3.23 -12.93 -15.24
C GLU A 9 -2.01 -13.86 -15.23
N ARG A 10 -1.86 -14.64 -14.17
CA ARG A 10 -0.76 -15.62 -14.04
C ARG A 10 -0.71 -16.63 -15.19
N CYS A 11 -1.85 -16.99 -15.79
CA CYS A 11 -1.87 -17.90 -16.93
C CYS A 11 -1.21 -17.30 -18.18
N VAL A 12 -1.30 -15.98 -18.38
CA VAL A 12 -0.63 -15.29 -19.50
C VAL A 12 0.88 -15.27 -19.26
N LEU A 13 1.32 -14.96 -18.03
CA LEU A 13 2.75 -15.06 -17.69
C LEU A 13 3.26 -16.49 -17.88
N ASN A 14 2.51 -17.50 -17.44
CA ASN A 14 2.91 -18.90 -17.65
C ASN A 14 3.04 -19.23 -19.15
N ALA A 15 2.08 -18.82 -19.97
CA ALA A 15 2.14 -19.03 -21.41
C ALA A 15 3.33 -18.31 -22.06
N LEU A 16 3.66 -17.09 -21.60
CA LEU A 16 4.85 -16.37 -22.03
C LEU A 16 6.13 -17.11 -21.68
N LEU A 17 6.25 -17.65 -20.46
CA LEU A 17 7.44 -18.37 -20.03
C LEU A 17 7.62 -19.72 -20.74
N ASP A 18 6.51 -20.36 -21.13
CA ASP A 18 6.49 -21.62 -21.88
C ASP A 18 6.65 -21.41 -23.39
N ASP A 19 6.62 -20.15 -23.87
CA ASP A 19 6.76 -19.82 -25.29
C ASP A 19 8.22 -19.99 -25.75
N PRO A 20 8.51 -20.94 -26.66
CA PRO A 20 9.86 -21.15 -27.16
C PRO A 20 10.42 -19.94 -27.94
N ASP A 21 9.56 -19.05 -28.43
CA ASP A 21 9.98 -17.86 -29.18
C ASP A 21 10.28 -16.66 -28.26
N SER A 22 9.77 -16.65 -27.02
CA SER A 22 9.90 -15.50 -26.11
C SER A 22 11.16 -15.55 -25.22
N SER A 23 11.78 -16.72 -25.03
CA SER A 23 13.03 -16.97 -24.27
C SER A 23 13.09 -16.41 -22.83
N PHE A 24 11.99 -15.88 -22.26
CA PHE A 24 12.01 -15.21 -20.95
C PHE A 24 12.44 -16.12 -19.80
N ALA A 25 12.12 -17.41 -19.85
CA ALA A 25 12.56 -18.39 -18.84
C ALA A 25 14.07 -18.64 -18.92
N GLU A 26 14.63 -18.74 -20.13
CA GLU A 26 16.06 -18.92 -20.36
C GLU A 26 16.84 -17.65 -19.99
N GLN A 27 16.34 -16.48 -20.41
CA GLN A 27 16.93 -15.20 -20.04
C GLN A 27 17.02 -15.06 -18.52
N PHE A 28 15.92 -15.33 -17.79
CA PHE A 28 15.91 -15.26 -16.33
C PHE A 28 16.94 -16.18 -15.68
N ALA A 29 17.09 -17.40 -16.18
CA ALA A 29 18.04 -18.38 -15.65
C ALA A 29 19.51 -17.97 -15.85
N ASN A 30 19.78 -17.08 -16.81
CA ASN A 30 21.12 -16.59 -17.13
C ASN A 30 21.46 -15.24 -16.48
N LEU A 31 20.52 -14.60 -15.78
CA LEU A 31 20.76 -13.33 -15.07
C LEU A 31 21.47 -13.59 -13.74
N ASP A 32 22.50 -12.80 -13.45
CA ASP A 32 23.05 -12.68 -12.10
C ASP A 32 22.48 -11.42 -11.43
N PHE A 33 21.50 -11.62 -10.54
CA PHE A 33 20.89 -10.51 -9.81
C PHE A 33 21.79 -9.93 -8.71
N HIS A 34 22.91 -10.57 -8.37
CA HIS A 34 23.84 -10.09 -7.35
C HIS A 34 25.07 -9.38 -7.92
N ASP A 35 25.28 -9.45 -9.25
CA ASP A 35 26.34 -8.71 -9.91
C ASP A 35 25.90 -7.27 -10.22
N ALA A 36 26.64 -6.30 -9.65
CA ALA A 36 26.40 -4.89 -9.87
C ALA A 36 26.63 -4.47 -11.34
N GLU A 37 27.43 -5.23 -12.10
CA GLU A 37 27.63 -4.98 -13.54
C GLU A 37 26.40 -5.42 -14.37
N ASP A 38 25.58 -6.33 -13.84
CA ASP A 38 24.39 -6.89 -14.51
C ASP A 38 23.06 -6.25 -14.07
N GLU A 39 23.07 -5.28 -13.15
CA GLU A 39 21.85 -4.59 -12.69
C GLU A 39 21.04 -4.00 -13.84
N ARG A 40 21.73 -3.41 -14.82
CA ARG A 40 21.09 -2.88 -16.02
C ARG A 40 20.41 -3.98 -16.84
N THR A 41 21.08 -5.11 -17.03
CA THR A 41 20.53 -6.27 -17.77
C THR A 41 19.29 -6.81 -17.06
N CYS A 42 19.30 -6.87 -15.73
CA CYS A 42 18.16 -7.27 -14.91
C CYS A 42 16.97 -6.30 -15.07
N LEU A 43 17.23 -4.98 -15.13
CA LEU A 43 16.20 -3.98 -15.38
C LEU A 43 15.69 -4.01 -16.84
N GLU A 44 16.55 -4.28 -17.82
CA GLU A 44 16.18 -4.48 -19.22
C GLU A 44 15.27 -5.71 -19.40
N TYR A 45 15.56 -6.79 -18.66
CA TYR A 45 14.70 -7.96 -18.58
C TYR A 45 13.32 -7.61 -18.02
N LEU A 46 13.28 -6.95 -16.85
CA LEU A 46 12.02 -6.52 -16.23
C LEU A 46 11.22 -5.64 -17.20
N ARG A 47 11.86 -4.65 -17.82
CA ARG A 47 11.23 -3.76 -18.81
C ARG A 47 10.54 -4.54 -19.93
N SER A 48 11.27 -5.47 -20.54
CA SER A 48 10.78 -6.28 -21.67
C SER A 48 9.63 -7.20 -21.27
N LEU A 49 9.68 -7.73 -20.04
CA LEU A 49 8.63 -8.57 -19.48
C LEU A 49 7.35 -7.76 -19.20
N LEU A 50 7.47 -6.54 -18.66
CA LEU A 50 6.32 -5.65 -18.43
C LEU A 50 5.64 -5.25 -19.75
N GLU A 51 6.44 -4.91 -20.76
CA GLU A 51 5.96 -4.60 -22.11
C GLU A 51 5.19 -5.78 -22.71
N SER A 52 5.77 -6.98 -22.68
CA SER A 52 5.11 -8.20 -23.19
C SER A 52 3.79 -8.46 -22.46
N LEU A 53 3.76 -8.42 -21.12
CA LEU A 53 2.52 -8.61 -20.35
C LEU A 53 1.44 -7.57 -20.72
N THR A 54 1.84 -6.36 -21.09
CA THR A 54 0.92 -5.34 -21.57
C THR A 54 0.40 -5.63 -22.97
N GLU A 55 1.25 -6.07 -23.90
CA GLU A 55 0.83 -6.46 -25.26
C GLU A 55 -0.19 -7.61 -25.23
N TYR A 56 0.00 -8.57 -24.33
CA TYR A 56 -0.93 -9.68 -24.11
C TYR A 56 -2.12 -9.35 -23.19
N ALA A 57 -2.31 -8.08 -22.82
CA ALA A 57 -3.41 -7.60 -21.97
C ALA A 57 -3.56 -8.37 -20.63
N ALA A 58 -2.43 -8.78 -20.05
CA ALA A 58 -2.38 -9.56 -18.82
C ALA A 58 -2.78 -8.74 -17.59
N TRP A 59 -2.52 -7.43 -17.59
CA TRP A 59 -2.76 -6.54 -16.45
C TRP A 59 -4.24 -6.31 -16.18
N LYS A 60 -4.62 -6.30 -14.90
CA LYS A 60 -5.98 -6.05 -14.40
C LYS A 60 -5.96 -5.01 -13.30
N SER A 61 -7.07 -4.30 -13.15
CA SER A 61 -7.36 -3.48 -11.97
C SER A 61 -8.51 -4.11 -11.18
N SER A 62 -8.65 -3.70 -9.92
CA SER A 62 -9.87 -3.95 -9.13
C SER A 62 -11.08 -3.12 -9.55
N THR A 63 -10.93 -2.30 -10.60
CA THR A 63 -12.00 -1.52 -11.22
C THR A 63 -12.21 -2.00 -12.66
N GLU A 64 -13.11 -1.35 -13.41
CA GLU A 64 -13.28 -1.62 -14.84
C GLU A 64 -12.26 -0.88 -15.72
N ALA A 65 -11.32 -0.14 -15.12
CA ALA A 65 -10.33 0.65 -15.84
C ALA A 65 -9.34 -0.25 -16.58
N ARG A 66 -9.02 0.08 -17.83
CA ARG A 66 -7.96 -0.61 -18.58
C ARG A 66 -6.62 -0.27 -17.95
N VAL A 67 -5.82 -1.30 -17.69
CA VAL A 67 -4.48 -1.18 -17.11
C VAL A 67 -3.42 -1.53 -18.14
N SER A 68 -2.35 -0.76 -18.15
CA SER A 68 -1.14 -1.06 -18.91
C SER A 68 0.07 -0.66 -18.08
N VAL A 69 1.08 -1.51 -18.03
CA VAL A 69 2.27 -1.32 -17.19
C VAL A 69 3.50 -1.36 -18.07
N TYR A 70 4.36 -0.35 -17.92
CA TYR A 70 5.58 -0.24 -18.70
C TYR A 70 6.75 0.13 -17.80
N GLY A 71 7.96 -0.16 -18.30
CA GLY A 71 9.19 0.41 -17.78
C GLY A 71 9.84 1.29 -18.84
N GLU A 72 10.35 2.45 -18.45
CA GLU A 72 11.14 3.34 -19.29
C GLU A 72 12.42 3.70 -18.54
N PHE A 73 13.56 3.71 -19.23
CA PHE A 73 14.79 4.16 -18.60
C PHE A 73 14.72 5.66 -18.39
N THR A 74 15.21 6.12 -17.24
CA THR A 74 15.31 7.55 -16.94
C THR A 74 16.07 8.25 -18.05
N CYS A 75 15.48 9.30 -18.61
CA CYS A 75 16.09 10.10 -19.68
C CYS A 75 16.39 11.53 -19.22
N ASP A 76 17.36 12.18 -19.87
CA ASP A 76 17.53 13.62 -19.75
C ASP A 76 16.40 14.39 -20.46
N GLY A 77 16.46 15.72 -20.36
CA GLY A 77 15.52 16.62 -21.03
C GLY A 77 15.55 16.56 -22.56
N GLU A 78 16.48 15.83 -23.17
CA GLU A 78 16.55 15.59 -24.62
C GLU A 78 16.05 14.19 -25.01
N GLY A 79 15.66 13.37 -24.03
CA GLY A 79 15.14 12.02 -24.25
C GLY A 79 16.24 10.96 -24.38
N PHE A 80 17.49 11.27 -24.08
CA PHE A 80 18.56 10.28 -24.03
C PHE A 80 18.57 9.60 -22.66
N PRO A 81 18.71 8.26 -22.58
CA PRO A 81 18.83 7.57 -21.31
C PRO A 81 19.99 8.13 -20.47
N THR A 82 19.67 8.65 -19.29
CA THR A 82 20.64 9.13 -18.31
C THR A 82 20.57 8.30 -17.05
N GLY A 83 21.66 7.59 -16.76
CA GLY A 83 21.74 6.67 -15.63
C GLY A 83 21.24 5.27 -16.00
N ASN A 84 21.13 4.42 -14.97
CA ASN A 84 20.70 3.03 -15.09
C ASN A 84 19.29 2.79 -14.53
N GLY A 85 18.65 3.82 -13.98
CA GLY A 85 17.34 3.69 -13.34
C GLY A 85 16.22 3.41 -14.32
N LEU A 86 15.32 2.50 -13.95
CA LEU A 86 14.10 2.15 -14.67
C LEU A 86 12.90 2.81 -13.98
N THR A 87 12.30 3.81 -14.62
CA THR A 87 11.01 4.36 -14.21
C THR A 87 9.90 3.40 -14.60
N MET A 88 9.14 2.92 -13.63
CA MET A 88 7.99 2.06 -13.89
C MET A 88 6.71 2.89 -13.85
N GLN A 89 5.84 2.65 -14.82
CA GLN A 89 4.63 3.43 -15.04
C GLN A 89 3.41 2.54 -15.25
N VAL A 90 2.30 2.94 -14.64
CA VAL A 90 0.99 2.31 -14.80
C VAL A 90 0.04 3.33 -15.40
N PHE A 91 -0.58 2.96 -16.51
CA PHE A 91 -1.67 3.73 -17.11
C PHE A 91 -3.01 3.08 -16.77
N LEU A 92 -3.93 3.89 -16.24
CA LEU A 92 -5.31 3.57 -15.91
C LEU A 92 -6.21 4.45 -16.78
N ASP A 93 -6.69 3.89 -17.89
CA ASP A 93 -7.38 4.62 -18.97
C ASP A 93 -6.62 5.88 -19.44
N SER A 94 -6.91 7.04 -18.86
CA SER A 94 -6.33 8.36 -19.21
C SER A 94 -5.35 8.91 -18.17
N PHE A 95 -5.13 8.20 -17.06
CA PHE A 95 -4.26 8.64 -15.98
C PHE A 95 -3.03 7.76 -15.89
N GLY A 96 -1.84 8.37 -15.80
CA GLY A 96 -0.58 7.67 -15.57
C GLY A 96 -0.10 7.87 -14.14
N ILE A 97 0.36 6.80 -13.51
CA ILE A 97 1.10 6.82 -12.24
C ILE A 97 2.50 6.31 -12.55
N CYS A 98 3.50 7.15 -12.33
CA CYS A 98 4.90 6.79 -12.50
C CYS A 98 5.60 6.81 -11.13
N ASP A 99 6.57 5.93 -10.96
CA ASP A 99 7.49 6.01 -9.83
C ASP A 99 8.59 7.06 -10.08
N VAL A 100 9.62 7.05 -9.22
CA VAL A 100 10.79 7.94 -9.33
C VAL A 100 11.99 7.27 -10.02
N GLY A 101 11.80 6.07 -10.57
CA GLY A 101 12.88 5.20 -11.01
C GLY A 101 13.35 4.23 -9.93
N ILE A 102 13.56 2.97 -10.31
CA ILE A 102 14.33 2.00 -9.54
C ILE A 102 15.71 1.78 -10.16
N ASP A 103 16.76 1.78 -9.35
CA ASP A 103 18.14 1.56 -9.82
C ASP A 103 18.54 0.09 -9.80
N SER A 104 17.74 -0.76 -9.13
CA SER A 104 17.99 -2.19 -8.97
C SER A 104 16.68 -2.93 -8.74
N VAL A 105 16.55 -4.16 -9.26
CA VAL A 105 15.34 -4.99 -9.04
C VAL A 105 15.11 -5.28 -7.56
N TRP A 106 16.16 -5.22 -6.72
CA TRP A 106 16.07 -5.40 -5.27
C TRP A 106 15.36 -4.28 -4.52
N GLN A 107 15.03 -3.18 -5.20
CA GLN A 107 14.13 -2.16 -4.66
C GLN A 107 12.66 -2.59 -4.70
N LEU A 108 12.35 -3.69 -5.41
CA LEU A 108 11.08 -4.39 -5.33
C LEU A 108 11.04 -5.27 -4.06
N PRO A 109 9.85 -5.55 -3.50
CA PRO A 109 9.69 -6.39 -2.32
C PRO A 109 9.89 -7.89 -2.65
N LEU A 110 11.13 -8.28 -2.93
CA LEU A 110 11.55 -9.63 -3.31
C LEU A 110 12.23 -10.37 -2.15
N ARG A 111 12.32 -11.70 -2.28
CA ARG A 111 13.14 -12.57 -1.43
C ARG A 111 14.48 -12.82 -2.12
N GLU A 112 15.49 -13.24 -1.35
CA GLU A 112 16.84 -13.52 -1.85
C GLU A 112 16.85 -14.55 -3.00
N GLU A 113 16.05 -15.60 -2.88
CA GLU A 113 15.74 -16.49 -4.00
C GLU A 113 14.32 -16.23 -4.49
N PHE A 114 14.15 -15.99 -5.79
CA PHE A 114 12.88 -15.64 -6.38
C PHE A 114 12.76 -16.15 -7.83
N THR A 115 11.53 -16.32 -8.29
CA THR A 115 11.18 -16.73 -9.66
C THR A 115 10.68 -15.53 -10.48
N VAL A 116 10.46 -15.71 -11.79
CA VAL A 116 9.81 -14.68 -12.61
C VAL A 116 8.43 -14.27 -12.07
N PHE A 117 7.68 -15.24 -11.51
CA PHE A 117 6.40 -14.93 -10.86
C PHE A 117 6.59 -14.04 -9.65
N ASP A 118 7.60 -14.31 -8.81
CA ASP A 118 7.90 -13.50 -7.64
C ASP A 118 8.37 -12.09 -8.05
N LEU A 119 9.12 -11.97 -9.15
CA LEU A 119 9.52 -10.68 -9.71
C LEU A 119 8.30 -9.82 -10.07
N ILE A 120 7.34 -10.38 -10.81
CA ILE A 120 6.12 -9.67 -11.20
C ILE A 120 5.19 -9.45 -10.00
N ASP A 121 5.08 -10.41 -9.08
CA ASP A 121 4.33 -10.25 -7.83
C ASP A 121 4.94 -9.10 -6.99
N GLY A 122 6.27 -8.97 -6.97
CA GLY A 122 7.00 -7.86 -6.38
C GLY A 122 6.70 -6.52 -7.05
N THR A 123 6.71 -6.45 -8.38
CA THR A 123 6.31 -5.26 -9.14
C THR A 123 4.86 -4.84 -8.85
N VAL A 124 3.94 -5.80 -8.79
CA VAL A 124 2.54 -5.55 -8.42
C VAL A 124 2.42 -5.00 -7.00
N ALA A 125 3.13 -5.61 -6.04
CA ALA A 125 3.14 -5.15 -4.66
C ALA A 125 3.70 -3.71 -4.55
N TYR A 126 4.78 -3.42 -5.29
CA TYR A 126 5.36 -2.09 -5.38
C TYR A 126 4.35 -1.04 -5.90
N PHE A 127 3.65 -1.33 -6.99
CA PHE A 127 2.64 -0.41 -7.52
C PHE A 127 1.43 -0.24 -6.59
N ASN A 128 0.94 -1.33 -6.01
CA ASN A 128 -0.17 -1.26 -5.05
C ASN A 128 0.20 -0.41 -3.83
N GLU A 129 1.46 -0.48 -3.39
CA GLU A 129 1.99 0.38 -2.34
C GLU A 129 2.00 1.86 -2.76
N LEU A 130 2.47 2.18 -3.97
CA LEU A 130 2.45 3.55 -4.50
C LEU A 130 1.03 4.10 -4.61
N VAL A 131 0.10 3.32 -5.17
CA VAL A 131 -1.31 3.71 -5.29
C VAL A 131 -1.93 3.94 -3.91
N ARG A 132 -1.61 3.09 -2.94
CA ARG A 132 -2.08 3.24 -1.56
C ARG A 132 -1.54 4.51 -0.91
N ARG A 133 -0.26 4.82 -1.07
CA ARG A 133 0.36 6.06 -0.57
C ARG A 133 -0.25 7.30 -1.21
N LEU A 134 -0.38 7.30 -2.54
CA LEU A 134 -1.01 8.39 -3.29
C LEU A 134 -2.47 8.60 -2.86
N THR A 135 -3.23 7.51 -2.70
CA THR A 135 -4.60 7.57 -2.19
C THR A 135 -4.64 8.17 -0.79
N GLY A 136 -3.72 7.81 0.11
CA GLY A 136 -3.64 8.40 1.45
C GLY A 136 -3.32 9.90 1.44
N LEU A 137 -2.51 10.37 0.49
CA LEU A 137 -2.18 11.79 0.33
C LEU A 137 -3.34 12.60 -0.26
N LEU A 138 -3.99 12.07 -1.29
CA LEU A 138 -5.07 12.75 -2.02
C LEU A 138 -6.42 12.66 -1.31
N CYS A 139 -6.64 11.58 -0.57
CA CYS A 139 -7.84 11.33 0.22
C CYS A 139 -7.41 11.16 1.68
N PRO A 140 -6.98 12.26 2.35
CA PRO A 140 -6.68 12.19 3.76
C PRO A 140 -7.89 11.58 4.47
N PRO A 141 -7.67 10.68 5.45
CA PRO A 141 -8.79 10.12 6.19
C PRO A 141 -9.63 11.29 6.71
N PRO A 142 -10.98 11.17 6.70
CA PRO A 142 -11.82 12.23 7.22
C PRO A 142 -11.33 12.59 8.62
N ALA A 143 -11.17 13.90 8.88
CA ALA A 143 -10.66 14.39 10.15
C ALA A 143 -11.45 13.71 11.28
N ARG A 144 -10.79 12.79 11.99
CA ARG A 144 -11.40 12.11 13.13
C ARG A 144 -11.36 13.09 14.29
N SER A 145 -12.44 13.17 15.04
CA SER A 145 -12.40 13.82 16.34
C SER A 145 -11.34 13.12 17.22
N LEU A 146 -10.80 13.85 18.19
CA LEU A 146 -9.91 13.26 19.19
C LEU A 146 -10.56 12.03 19.85
N ALA A 147 -11.87 12.11 20.12
CA ALA A 147 -12.68 11.01 20.66
C ALA A 147 -12.51 9.69 19.88
N LEU A 148 -12.62 9.75 18.55
CA LEU A 148 -12.50 8.58 17.67
C LEU A 148 -11.05 8.12 17.45
N SER A 149 -10.09 8.92 17.88
CA SER A 149 -8.67 8.57 17.86
C SER A 149 -8.27 7.81 19.13
N VAL A 150 -8.93 8.10 20.26
CA VAL A 150 -8.73 7.40 21.53
C VAL A 150 -9.58 6.13 21.63
N PHE A 151 -10.85 6.19 21.21
CA PHE A 151 -11.78 5.05 21.21
C PHE A 151 -12.38 4.86 19.81
N PRO A 152 -11.76 4.04 18.94
CA PRO A 152 -12.30 3.79 17.61
C PRO A 152 -13.50 2.81 17.66
N PRO A 153 -14.40 2.81 16.65
CA PRO A 153 -15.64 2.02 16.69
C PRO A 153 -15.47 0.51 16.86
N ASP A 154 -14.36 -0.05 16.38
CA ASP A 154 -14.01 -1.46 16.49
C ASP A 154 -13.70 -1.86 17.94
N VAL A 155 -13.07 -0.99 18.72
CA VAL A 155 -12.84 -1.20 20.17
C VAL A 155 -14.16 -1.23 20.93
N VAL A 156 -15.05 -0.27 20.69
CA VAL A 156 -16.39 -0.29 21.33
C VAL A 156 -17.18 -1.52 20.88
N ARG A 157 -16.97 -2.01 19.66
CA ARG A 157 -17.64 -3.22 19.17
C ARG A 157 -17.13 -4.49 19.85
N SER A 158 -15.86 -4.59 20.21
CA SER A 158 -15.33 -5.78 20.90
C SER A 158 -15.93 -5.95 22.30
N GLU A 159 -16.41 -4.87 22.92
CA GLU A 159 -17.13 -4.92 24.21
C GLU A 159 -18.40 -5.77 24.15
N ALA A 160 -19.02 -5.94 22.97
CA ALA A 160 -20.14 -6.87 22.80
C ALA A 160 -19.78 -8.34 23.07
N THR A 161 -18.49 -8.66 23.13
CA THR A 161 -17.97 -9.97 23.53
C THR A 161 -17.20 -9.91 24.85
N GLU A 162 -16.55 -8.79 25.14
CA GLU A 162 -15.58 -8.67 26.22
C GLU A 162 -16.18 -8.12 27.52
N ASP A 163 -17.24 -7.29 27.46
CA ASP A 163 -17.85 -6.69 28.64
C ASP A 163 -18.83 -7.66 29.33
N PRO A 164 -18.52 -8.15 30.55
CA PRO A 164 -19.41 -9.02 31.30
C PRO A 164 -20.62 -8.27 31.90
N HIS A 165 -20.60 -6.94 31.94
CA HIS A 165 -21.65 -6.12 32.54
C HIS A 165 -22.80 -5.79 31.56
N LEU A 166 -22.62 -6.01 30.27
CA LEU A 166 -23.69 -5.84 29.28
C LEU A 166 -24.77 -6.92 29.44
N SER A 167 -26.03 -6.49 29.52
CA SER A 167 -27.17 -7.40 29.40
C SER A 167 -27.27 -7.98 27.98
N ASP A 168 -27.99 -9.09 27.82
CA ASP A 168 -28.16 -9.73 26.50
C ASP A 168 -28.85 -8.81 25.48
N ILE A 169 -29.76 -7.93 25.95
CA ILE A 169 -30.44 -6.96 25.10
C ILE A 169 -29.47 -5.86 24.64
N GLU A 170 -28.63 -5.34 25.53
CA GLU A 170 -27.63 -4.33 25.19
C GLU A 170 -26.56 -4.89 24.26
N ARG A 171 -26.12 -6.13 24.51
CA ARG A 171 -25.19 -6.86 23.65
C ARG A 171 -25.75 -7.04 22.25
N ALA A 172 -27.02 -7.43 22.13
CA ALA A 172 -27.69 -7.55 20.83
C ALA A 172 -27.81 -6.19 20.11
N ARG A 173 -28.11 -5.11 20.84
CA ARG A 173 -28.17 -3.75 20.29
C ARG A 173 -26.81 -3.27 19.79
N LEU A 174 -25.73 -3.49 20.55
CA LEU A 174 -24.38 -3.11 20.17
C LEU A 174 -23.90 -3.89 18.94
N ARG A 175 -24.21 -5.19 18.84
CA ARG A 175 -23.92 -6.01 17.65
C ARG A 175 -24.68 -5.56 16.40
N ALA A 176 -25.89 -5.06 16.57
CA ALA A 176 -26.71 -4.55 15.48
C ALA A 176 -26.39 -3.09 15.10
N ALA A 177 -25.59 -2.37 15.89
CA ALA A 177 -25.25 -0.97 15.66
C ALA A 177 -24.24 -0.81 14.51
N THR A 178 -24.53 0.15 13.63
CA THR A 178 -23.62 0.56 12.54
C THR A 178 -22.40 1.31 13.07
N ASP A 179 -21.32 1.35 12.29
CA ASP A 179 -20.12 2.14 12.62
C ASP A 179 -20.44 3.61 12.87
N GLU A 180 -21.37 4.17 12.09
CA GLU A 180 -21.79 5.56 12.22
C GLU A 180 -22.55 5.82 13.53
N GLN A 181 -23.41 4.89 13.94
CA GLN A 181 -24.11 4.98 15.23
C GLN A 181 -23.15 4.89 16.41
N ILE A 182 -22.17 3.98 16.34
CA ILE A 182 -21.13 3.84 17.36
C ILE A 182 -20.26 5.10 17.41
N ALA A 183 -19.81 5.60 16.25
CA ALA A 183 -19.00 6.81 16.16
C ALA A 183 -19.73 8.04 16.72
N ASN A 184 -21.03 8.18 16.43
CA ASN A 184 -21.86 9.24 17.01
C ASN A 184 -21.99 9.11 18.52
N ALA A 185 -22.20 7.90 19.05
CA ALA A 185 -22.26 7.67 20.48
C ALA A 185 -20.94 8.00 21.20
N ILE A 186 -19.79 7.63 20.61
CA ILE A 186 -18.46 7.99 21.12
C ILE A 186 -18.30 9.52 21.19
N ASN A 187 -18.64 10.22 20.11
CA ASN A 187 -18.55 11.68 20.07
C ASN A 187 -19.47 12.36 21.09
N GLN A 188 -20.66 11.82 21.33
CA GLN A 188 -21.60 12.35 22.32
C GLN A 188 -21.13 12.11 23.76
N ALA A 189 -20.44 11.00 24.02
CA ALA A 189 -19.89 10.68 25.33
C ALA A 189 -18.58 11.44 25.63
N TRP A 190 -17.86 11.87 24.60
CA TRP A 190 -16.53 12.46 24.72
C TRP A 190 -16.43 13.66 25.68
N PRO A 191 -17.33 14.66 25.66
CA PRO A 191 -17.20 15.82 26.54
C PRO A 191 -17.10 15.45 28.03
N ALA A 192 -17.82 14.40 28.46
CA ALA A 192 -17.78 13.94 29.85
C ALA A 192 -16.42 13.28 30.23
N VAL A 193 -15.73 12.70 29.26
CA VAL A 193 -14.40 12.10 29.44
C VAL A 193 -13.30 13.17 29.29
N GLU A 194 -13.48 14.09 28.36
CA GLU A 194 -12.57 15.18 28.02
C GLU A 194 -12.29 16.09 29.22
N ASP A 195 -13.33 16.51 29.95
CA ASP A 195 -13.18 17.32 31.16
C ASP A 195 -12.28 16.63 32.21
N ARG A 196 -12.46 15.31 32.37
CA ARG A 196 -11.69 14.51 33.33
C ARG A 196 -10.26 14.28 32.84
N TRP A 197 -10.07 14.10 31.54
CA TRP A 197 -8.76 13.99 30.93
C TRP A 197 -7.94 15.26 31.13
N TYR A 198 -8.52 16.43 30.88
CA TYR A 198 -7.86 17.71 31.10
C TYR A 198 -7.52 17.94 32.58
N ALA A 199 -8.41 17.58 33.51
CA ALA A 199 -8.09 17.67 34.93
C ALA A 199 -6.88 16.82 35.33
N ILE A 200 -6.81 15.57 34.85
CA ILE A 200 -5.68 14.67 35.12
C ILE A 200 -4.39 15.22 34.49
N HIS A 201 -4.47 15.73 33.26
CA HIS A 201 -3.35 16.34 32.58
C HIS A 201 -2.80 17.53 33.36
N ASP A 202 -3.66 18.43 33.84
CA ASP A 202 -3.28 19.61 34.61
C ASP A 202 -2.66 19.23 35.96
N GLU A 203 -3.16 18.19 36.63
CA GLU A 203 -2.58 17.65 37.87
C GLU A 203 -1.16 17.10 37.64
N LEU A 204 -0.98 16.30 36.58
CA LEU A 204 0.33 15.75 36.18
C LEU A 204 1.31 16.87 35.84
N GLN A 205 0.87 17.86 35.07
CA GLN A 205 1.68 19.02 34.69
C GLN A 205 2.11 19.80 35.93
N HIS A 206 1.20 20.09 36.87
CA HIS A 206 1.54 20.75 38.13
C HIS A 206 2.52 19.93 38.99
N ALA A 207 2.33 18.61 39.08
CA ALA A 207 3.24 17.73 39.82
C ALA A 207 4.66 17.75 39.22
N ALA A 208 4.76 17.65 37.89
CA ALA A 208 6.04 17.71 37.17
C ALA A 208 6.76 19.06 37.36
N VAL A 209 6.03 20.18 37.23
CA VAL A 209 6.59 21.52 37.47
C VAL A 209 7.11 21.65 38.90
N ARG A 210 6.35 21.20 39.90
CA ARG A 210 6.81 21.24 41.30
C ARG A 210 8.07 20.41 41.51
N ALA A 211 8.17 19.23 40.91
CA ALA A 211 9.35 18.38 41.03
C ALA A 211 10.61 19.05 40.43
N LEU A 212 10.46 19.78 39.32
CA LEU A 212 11.58 20.44 38.64
C LEU A 212 11.96 21.82 39.20
N VAL A 213 11.03 22.52 39.87
CA VAL A 213 11.24 23.87 40.41
C VAL A 213 11.60 23.86 41.91
N HIS A 214 11.35 22.75 42.61
CA HIS A 214 11.72 22.57 44.02
C HIS A 214 12.92 21.64 44.24
N GLU A 215 13.66 21.31 43.18
CA GLU A 215 15.08 20.89 43.23
C GLU A 215 16.00 22.11 43.14
#